data_AF-A0A088T136-F1
#
_entry.id   AF-A0A088T136-F1
#
_cell.length_a   1.000
_cell.length_b   1.000
_cell.length_c   1.000
_cell.angle_alpha   90.00
_cell.angle_beta   90.00
_cell.angle_gamma   90.00
#
_symmetry.space_group_name_H-M   'P 1'
#
loop_
_entity.id
_entity.type
_entity.pdbx_description
1 polymer ?
#
loop_
_entity_poly.entity_id
_entity_poly.type
_entity_poly.pdbx_seq_one_letter_code
_entity_poly.pdbx_strand_id
1 'polypeptide(L)'
;MNERYTRIFGFSAILASIGVIVLSMYQNSIILLIIGGTSLVVSVFVVIMVSSLAIFGKDKKLDIETLMKQGLHIVKCIECGNDNVLEDKYCTHCGEILVSIDEKI
;
A
#
# COMPACT_ATOMS: atom_id res chain seq x y z
N MET A 1 -0.15 -13.57 6.13
CA MET A 1 -0.49 -13.98 4.75
C MET A 1 0.38 -13.17 3.80
N ASN A 2 1.16 -13.82 2.93
CA ASN A 2 2.22 -13.15 2.15
C ASN A 2 1.61 -12.21 1.08
N GLU A 3 2.04 -10.95 1.02
CA GLU A 3 1.50 -9.89 0.11
C GLU A 3 1.55 -10.33 -1.37
N ARG A 4 2.55 -11.16 -1.71
CA ARG A 4 2.70 -11.74 -3.04
C ARG A 4 1.61 -12.77 -3.37
N TYR A 5 1.21 -13.57 -2.39
CA TYR A 5 0.17 -14.59 -2.56
C TYR A 5 -1.22 -13.97 -2.70
N THR A 6 -1.54 -12.92 -1.93
CA THR A 6 -2.82 -12.23 -2.04
C THR A 6 -3.02 -11.57 -3.40
N ARG A 7 -1.96 -10.99 -3.99
CA ARG A 7 -2.03 -10.44 -5.34
C ARG A 7 -2.21 -11.52 -6.40
N ILE A 8 -1.44 -12.61 -6.32
CA ILE A 8 -1.58 -13.73 -7.27
C ILE A 8 -2.99 -14.33 -7.21
N PHE A 9 -3.52 -14.54 -5.99
CA PHE A 9 -4.88 -15.04 -5.81
C PHE A 9 -5.92 -14.09 -6.42
N GLY A 10 -5.81 -12.78 -6.16
CA GLY A 10 -6.68 -11.76 -6.75
C GLY A 10 -6.69 -11.75 -8.28
N PHE A 11 -5.51 -11.79 -8.92
CA PHE A 11 -5.43 -11.86 -10.39
C PHE A 11 -6.00 -13.16 -10.95
N SER A 12 -5.77 -14.28 -10.26
CA SER A 12 -6.32 -15.57 -10.66
C SER A 12 -7.86 -15.58 -10.61
N ALA A 13 -8.46 -14.92 -9.62
CA ALA A 13 -9.92 -14.77 -9.52
C ALA A 13 -10.47 -13.95 -10.69
N ILE A 14 -9.82 -12.84 -11.08
CA ILE A 14 -10.22 -12.03 -12.23
C ILE A 14 -10.17 -12.85 -13.53
N LEU A 15 -9.10 -13.62 -13.75
CA LEU A 15 -8.97 -14.50 -14.92
C LEU A 15 -10.07 -15.56 -14.95
N ALA A 16 -10.41 -16.14 -13.80
CA ALA A 16 -11.51 -17.08 -13.69
C ALA A 16 -12.87 -16.43 -14.03
N SER A 17 -13.14 -15.21 -13.53
CA SER A 17 -14.36 -14.47 -13.85
C SER A 17 -14.48 -14.17 -15.35
N ILE A 18 -13.38 -13.78 -16.01
CA ILE A 18 -13.33 -13.60 -17.47
C ILE A 18 -13.63 -14.94 -18.17
N GLY A 19 -13.05 -16.04 -17.71
CA GLY A 19 -13.34 -17.37 -18.24
C GLY A 19 -14.82 -17.76 -18.15
N VAL A 20 -15.48 -17.45 -17.04
CA VAL A 20 -16.93 -17.68 -16.87
C VAL A 20 -17.75 -16.83 -17.84
N ILE A 21 -17.37 -15.57 -18.07
CA ILE A 21 -18.04 -14.70 -19.04
C ILE A 21 -17.89 -15.27 -20.46
N VAL A 22 -16.68 -15.69 -20.85
CA VAL A 22 -16.44 -16.30 -22.17
C VAL A 22 -17.27 -17.59 -22.33
N LEU A 23 -17.31 -18.43 -21.28
CA LEU A 23 -18.12 -19.64 -21.29
C LEU A 23 -19.62 -19.34 -21.40
N SER A 24 -20.09 -18.25 -20.79
CA SER A 24 -21.48 -17.81 -20.88
C SER A 24 -21.87 -17.47 -22.33
N MET A 25 -20.97 -16.86 -23.10
CA MET A 25 -21.19 -16.54 -24.50
C MET A 25 -21.26 -17.81 -25.35
N TYR A 26 -20.43 -18.82 -25.03
CA TYR A 26 -20.43 -20.09 -25.76
C TYR A 26 -21.72 -20.89 -25.55
N GLN A 27 -22.24 -20.93 -24.31
CA GLN A 27 -23.48 -21.62 -23.98
C GLN A 27 -24.75 -20.78 -24.20
N ASN A 28 -24.59 -19.52 -24.66
CA ASN A 28 -25.65 -18.53 -24.80
C ASN A 28 -26.53 -18.39 -23.54
N SER A 29 -25.92 -18.52 -22.35
CA SER A 29 -26.61 -18.54 -21.07
C SER A 29 -26.53 -17.19 -20.37
N ILE A 30 -27.67 -16.50 -20.28
CA ILE A 30 -27.80 -15.18 -19.63
C ILE A 30 -27.45 -15.25 -18.15
N ILE A 31 -27.79 -16.35 -17.47
CA ILE A 31 -27.54 -16.53 -16.03
C ILE A 31 -26.04 -16.51 -15.74
N LEU A 32 -25.25 -17.27 -16.52
CA LEU A 32 -23.80 -17.31 -16.38
C LEU A 32 -23.15 -15.95 -16.66
N LEU A 33 -23.72 -15.16 -17.58
CA LEU A 33 -23.22 -13.83 -17.89
C LEU A 33 -23.40 -12.87 -16.71
N ILE A 34 -24.56 -12.90 -16.04
CA ILE A 34 -24.82 -12.08 -14.84
C ILE A 34 -23.88 -12.50 -13.69
N ILE A 35 -23.72 -13.81 -13.45
CA ILE A 35 -22.83 -14.31 -12.40
C ILE A 35 -21.38 -13.95 -12.69
N GLY A 36 -20.92 -14.13 -13.93
CA GLY A 36 -19.57 -13.76 -14.35
C GLY A 36 -19.31 -12.26 -14.20
N GLY A 37 -20.24 -11.42 -14.66
CA GLY A 37 -20.13 -9.97 -14.54
C GLY A 37 -20.08 -9.48 -13.10
N THR A 38 -20.98 -9.98 -12.24
CA THR A 38 -21.00 -9.62 -10.81
C THR A 38 -19.74 -10.10 -10.07
N SER A 39 -19.30 -11.34 -10.34
CA SER A 39 -18.06 -11.90 -9.82
C SER A 39 -16.84 -11.04 -10.21
N LEU A 40 -16.78 -10.58 -11.47
CA LEU A 40 -15.69 -9.74 -11.95
C LEU A 40 -15.62 -8.42 -11.16
N VAL A 41 -16.76 -7.73 -10.99
CA VAL A 41 -16.81 -6.49 -10.20
C VAL A 41 -16.35 -6.70 -8.76
N VAL A 42 -16.85 -7.75 -8.11
CA VAL A 42 -16.48 -8.08 -6.71
C VAL A 42 -14.99 -8.38 -6.60
N SER A 43 -14.42 -9.16 -7.53
CA SER A 43 -13.01 -9.53 -7.50
C SER A 43 -12.08 -8.31 -7.60
N VAL A 44 -12.39 -7.37 -8.50
CA VAL A 44 -11.64 -6.12 -8.64
C VAL A 44 -11.72 -5.30 -7.35
N PHE A 45 -12.90 -5.19 -6.76
CA PHE A 45 -13.09 -4.42 -5.52
C PHE A 45 -12.26 -5.00 -4.36
N VAL A 46 -12.25 -6.32 -4.20
CA VAL A 46 -11.44 -7.01 -3.17
C VAL A 46 -9.95 -6.77 -3.39
N VAL A 47 -9.46 -6.83 -4.62
CA VAL A 47 -8.04 -6.57 -4.93
C VAL A 47 -7.64 -5.15 -4.55
N ILE A 48 -8.48 -4.16 -4.87
CA ILE A 48 -8.23 -2.76 -4.52
C ILE A 48 -8.21 -2.58 -3.00
N MET A 49 -9.20 -3.14 -2.29
CA MET A 49 -9.28 -3.04 -0.83
C MET A 49 -8.05 -3.65 -0.14
N VAL A 50 -7.65 -4.86 -0.53
CA VAL A 50 -6.46 -5.53 0.04
C VAL A 50 -5.19 -4.76 -0.30
N SER A 51 -5.07 -4.24 -1.52
CA SER A 51 -3.92 -3.42 -1.92
C SER A 51 -3.84 -2.13 -1.12
N SER A 52 -4.98 -1.50 -0.86
CA SER A 52 -5.06 -0.29 -0.02
C SER A 52 -4.58 -0.59 1.40
N LEU A 53 -5.10 -1.65 2.02
CA LEU A 53 -4.66 -2.06 3.37
C LEU A 53 -3.17 -2.43 3.42
N ALA A 54 -2.62 -3.02 2.36
CA ALA A 54 -1.20 -3.34 2.27
C ALA A 54 -0.32 -2.08 2.22
N ILE A 55 -0.78 -1.01 1.57
CA ILE A 55 -0.09 0.30 1.55
C ILE A 55 -0.11 0.91 2.95
N PHE A 56 -1.28 0.97 3.61
CA PHE A 56 -1.37 1.48 4.99
C PHE A 56 -0.52 0.70 5.99
N GLY A 57 -0.29 -0.60 5.75
CA GLY A 57 0.60 -1.41 6.58
C GLY A 57 2.09 -1.09 6.40
N LYS A 58 2.50 -0.55 5.23
CA LYS A 58 3.90 -0.22 4.92
C LYS A 58 4.32 1.14 5.48
N ASP A 59 3.41 2.11 5.57
CA ASP A 59 3.75 3.47 6.03
C ASP A 59 4.24 3.54 7.49
N LYS A 60 4.00 2.52 8.32
CA LYS A 60 4.53 2.46 9.69
C LYS A 60 6.01 2.08 9.78
N LYS A 61 6.63 1.64 8.69
CA LYS A 61 8.09 1.51 8.59
C LYS A 61 8.56 2.55 7.60
N LEU A 62 8.62 3.81 8.05
CA LEU A 62 9.47 4.81 7.42
C LEU A 62 10.82 4.15 7.21
N ASP A 63 11.13 3.99 5.93
CA ASP A 63 12.24 3.21 5.44
C ASP A 63 13.50 4.07 5.67
N ILE A 64 13.94 4.14 6.92
CA ILE A 64 15.10 4.92 7.39
C ILE A 64 16.31 4.61 6.49
N GLU A 65 16.41 3.38 6.00
CA GLU A 65 17.41 2.93 5.05
C GLU A 65 17.28 3.58 3.65
N THR A 66 16.07 3.83 3.17
CA THR A 66 15.81 4.50 1.88
C THR A 66 16.01 6.01 1.99
N LEU A 67 15.63 6.62 3.11
CA LEU A 67 15.90 8.04 3.39
C LEU A 67 17.41 8.32 3.50
N MET A 68 18.17 7.44 4.17
CA MET A 68 19.64 7.54 4.21
C MET A 68 20.27 7.42 2.81
N LYS A 69 19.73 6.56 1.92
CA LYS A 69 20.22 6.45 0.53
C LYS A 69 19.95 7.70 -0.32
N GLN A 70 18.98 8.52 0.07
CA GLN A 70 18.67 9.80 -0.58
C GLN A 70 19.46 10.98 0.00
N GLY A 71 20.36 10.72 0.95
CA GLY A 71 21.17 11.76 1.59
C GLY A 71 20.41 12.58 2.64
N LEU A 72 19.27 12.09 3.13
CA LEU A 72 18.51 12.73 4.21
C LEU A 72 19.09 12.37 5.57
N HIS A 73 19.20 13.35 6.44
CA HIS A 73 19.76 13.21 7.78
C HIS A 73 18.66 12.89 8.79
N ILE A 74 18.73 11.72 9.42
CA ILE A 74 17.78 11.31 10.45
C ILE A 74 18.25 11.81 11.81
N VAL A 75 17.45 12.65 12.45
CA VAL A 75 17.69 13.21 13.78
C VAL A 75 16.56 12.86 14.73
N LYS A 76 16.90 12.66 16.00
CA LYS A 76 15.91 12.40 17.03
C LYS A 76 15.41 13.71 17.60
N CYS A 77 14.10 13.91 17.61
CA CYS A 77 13.49 15.08 18.23
C CYS A 77 13.78 15.06 19.74
N ILE A 78 14.27 16.18 20.28
CA ILE A 78 14.64 16.31 21.70
C ILE A 78 13.39 16.29 22.60
N GLU A 79 12.28 16.87 22.14
CA GLU A 79 11.05 17.00 22.92
C GLU A 79 10.21 15.72 22.96
N CYS A 80 9.98 15.08 21.80
CA CYS A 80 9.11 13.89 21.73
C CYS A 80 9.86 12.57 21.57
N GLY A 81 11.17 12.61 21.31
CA GLY A 81 11.99 11.41 21.15
C GLY A 81 11.73 10.62 19.86
N ASN A 82 10.93 11.13 18.92
CA ASN A 82 10.69 10.48 17.64
C ASN A 82 11.80 10.79 16.63
N ASP A 83 12.13 9.81 15.80
CA ASP A 83 13.04 9.97 14.68
C ASP A 83 12.36 10.81 13.59
N ASN A 84 13.07 11.82 13.08
CA ASN A 84 12.58 12.73 12.05
C ASN A 84 13.70 13.00 11.03
N VAL A 85 13.29 13.48 9.86
CA VAL A 85 14.18 13.96 8.81
C VAL A 85 14.56 15.42 9.13
N LEU A 86 15.85 15.73 9.25
CA LEU A 86 16.33 17.07 9.60
C LEU A 86 15.88 18.13 8.59
N GLU A 87 15.81 17.75 7.31
CA GLU A 87 15.40 18.58 6.19
C GLU A 87 13.94 19.07 6.30
N ASP A 88 13.10 18.37 7.08
CA ASP A 88 11.70 18.78 7.33
C ASP A 88 11.60 20.00 8.27
N LYS A 89 12.72 20.43 8.89
CA LYS A 89 12.87 21.57 9.83
C LYS A 89 12.05 21.47 11.12
N TYR A 90 10.91 20.79 11.10
CA TYR A 90 9.98 20.62 12.20
C TYR A 90 9.66 19.14 12.39
N CYS A 91 9.45 18.77 13.65
CA CYS A 91 9.03 17.42 13.99
C CYS A 91 7.60 17.16 13.48
N THR A 92 7.42 16.11 12.70
CA THR A 92 6.10 15.68 12.18
C THR A 92 5.11 15.25 13.27
N HIS A 93 5.62 14.98 14.48
CA HIS A 93 4.82 14.52 15.62
C HIS A 93 4.45 15.63 16.62
N CYS A 94 5.39 16.51 16.98
CA CYS A 94 5.15 17.55 17.99
C CYS A 94 5.22 18.98 17.45
N GLY A 95 5.66 19.18 16.21
CA GLY A 95 5.81 20.51 15.60
C GLY A 95 7.02 21.30 16.06
N GLU A 96 7.87 20.75 16.95
CA GLU A 96 9.07 21.43 17.44
C GLU A 96 10.17 21.53 16.37
N ILE A 97 11.01 22.57 16.44
CA ILE A 97 12.13 22.75 15.52
C ILE A 97 13.17 21.64 15.73
N LEU A 98 13.59 21.02 14.63
CA LEU A 98 14.67 20.04 14.62
C LEU A 98 16.00 20.79 14.53
N VAL A 99 16.88 20.59 15.50
CA VAL A 99 18.21 21.23 15.56
C VAL A 99 19.27 20.19 15.25
N SER A 100 20.16 20.46 14.30
CA SER A 100 21.31 19.59 14.02
C SER A 100 22.30 19.63 15.18
N ILE A 101 22.89 18.48 15.52
CA ILE A 101 23.84 18.36 16.63
C ILE A 101 25.10 19.23 16.39
N ASP A 102 25.45 19.50 15.13
CA ASP A 102 26.59 20.34 14.74
C ASP A 102 26.38 21.84 14.99
N GLU A 103 25.13 22.30 15.18
CA GLU A 103 24.82 23.72 15.43
C GLU A 103 24.84 24.08 16.92
N LYS A 104 25.16 23.10 17.79
CA LYS A 104 25.16 23.26 19.25
C LYS A 104 26.56 23.32 19.87
N ILE A 105 27.60 23.63 19.09
CA ILE A 105 28.97 23.86 19.54
C ILE A 105 29.45 25.24 19.11
#